data_AF-A0A6V8ECX4-F1
#
_entry.id   AF-A0A6V8ECX4-F1
#
_cell.length_a   1.000
_cell.length_b   1.000
_cell.length_c   1.000
_cell.angle_alpha   90.00
_cell.angle_beta   90.00
_cell.angle_gamma   90.00
#
_symmetry.space_group_name_H-M   'P 1'
#
loop_
_entity.id
_entity.type
_entity.pdbx_description
1 polymer ?
#
loop_
_entity_poly.entity_id
_entity_poly.type
_entity_poly.pdbx_seq_one_letter_code
_entity_poly.pdbx_strand_id
1 'polypeptide(L)'
;DGLQLRRALITDLAGHLVLEAEPEVISEGTFEGMSFCITGTLSQPRKAIQLMVKGAGGKVVGSISGKLDVLIAGENAGSKLTKAQSIGVTVWTEAQLLSALDNPAQSKPLGDTNSSNVAIDSQKSLLDF
;
A
#
# COMPACT_ATOMS: atom_id res chain seq x y z
N ASP A 1 17.93 -55.80 1.39
CA ASP A 1 16.60 -55.34 0.91
C ASP A 1 15.75 -54.49 1.86
N GLY A 2 16.23 -54.05 3.03
CA GLY A 2 15.41 -53.24 3.95
C GLY A 2 15.16 -51.78 3.52
N LEU A 3 16.05 -51.19 2.71
CA LEU A 3 15.88 -49.81 2.22
C LEU A 3 14.73 -49.69 1.20
N GLN A 4 14.58 -50.70 0.34
CA GLN A 4 13.52 -50.80 -0.66
C GLN A 4 12.14 -50.84 0.02
N LEU A 5 12.00 -51.67 1.06
CA LEU A 5 10.75 -51.79 1.82
C LEU A 5 10.34 -50.47 2.48
N ARG A 6 11.28 -49.78 3.13
CA ARG A 6 11.00 -48.48 3.77
C ARG A 6 10.61 -47.41 2.76
N ARG A 7 11.26 -47.39 1.59
CA ARG A 7 10.92 -46.46 0.52
C ARG A 7 9.51 -46.70 -0.03
N ALA A 8 9.13 -47.96 -0.20
CA ALA A 8 7.79 -48.33 -0.65
C ALA A 8 6.71 -47.84 0.33
N LEU A 9 6.90 -48.08 1.63
CA LEU A 9 5.98 -47.61 2.68
C LEU A 9 5.86 -46.07 2.74
N ILE A 10 6.98 -45.36 2.56
CA ILE A 10 6.96 -43.89 2.52
C ILE A 10 6.19 -43.38 1.30
N THR A 11 6.32 -44.04 0.15
CA THR A 11 5.64 -43.64 -1.09
C THR A 11 4.13 -43.90 -1.01
N ASP A 12 3.75 -45.04 -0.45
CA ASP A 12 2.36 -45.42 -0.18
C ASP A 12 1.69 -44.40 0.78
N LEU A 13 2.38 -44.07 1.87
CA LEU A 13 1.89 -43.06 2.82
C LEU A 13 1.79 -41.66 2.20
N ALA A 14 2.76 -41.28 1.37
CA ALA A 14 2.73 -39.99 0.67
C ALA A 14 1.52 -39.86 -0.28
N GLY A 15 1.05 -40.98 -0.87
CA GLY A 15 -0.15 -41.00 -1.71
C GLY A 15 -1.46 -40.73 -0.96
N HIS A 16 -1.46 -40.92 0.36
CA HIS A 16 -2.61 -40.61 1.23
C HIS A 16 -2.56 -39.19 1.81
N LEU A 17 -1.46 -38.46 1.64
CA LEU A 17 -1.30 -37.10 2.13
C LEU A 17 -1.76 -36.11 1.06
N VAL A 18 -2.94 -35.52 1.25
CA VAL A 18 -3.37 -34.37 0.45
C VAL A 18 -2.71 -33.13 1.04
N LEU A 19 -1.62 -32.68 0.41
CA LEU A 19 -1.06 -31.36 0.68
C LEU A 19 -1.94 -30.34 0.00
N GLU A 20 -2.90 -29.80 0.74
CA GLU A 20 -3.58 -28.57 0.32
C GLU A 20 -2.53 -27.46 0.30
N ALA A 21 -2.04 -27.14 -0.89
CA ALA A 21 -1.23 -25.95 -1.09
C ALA A 21 -2.08 -24.77 -0.61
N GLU A 22 -1.64 -24.13 0.47
CA GLU A 22 -2.22 -22.88 0.92
C GLU A 22 -2.26 -21.95 -0.30
N PRO A 23 -3.43 -21.41 -0.68
CA PRO A 23 -3.50 -20.59 -1.87
C PRO A 23 -2.53 -19.44 -1.64
N GLU A 24 -1.44 -19.40 -2.43
CA GLU A 24 -0.69 -18.16 -2.56
C GLU A 24 -1.73 -17.17 -3.05
N VAL A 25 -2.06 -16.21 -2.18
CA VAL A 25 -3.08 -15.22 -2.45
C VAL A 25 -2.51 -14.32 -3.53
N ILE A 26 -2.62 -14.75 -4.79
CA ILE A 26 -2.39 -13.92 -5.96
C ILE A 26 -3.59 -12.97 -5.97
N SER A 27 -3.50 -11.96 -5.12
CA SER A 27 -4.41 -10.85 -5.16
C SER A 27 -4.10 -10.11 -6.46
N GLU A 28 -4.88 -10.38 -7.51
CA GLU A 28 -5.07 -9.49 -8.65
C GLU A 28 -5.65 -8.17 -8.11
N GLY A 29 -4.79 -7.39 -7.47
CA GLY A 29 -5.15 -6.14 -6.86
C GLY A 29 -4.68 -4.98 -7.73
N THR A 30 -5.31 -3.83 -7.53
CA THR A 30 -5.01 -2.54 -8.20
C THR A 30 -3.51 -2.18 -8.22
N PHE A 31 -2.69 -2.81 -7.37
CA PHE A 31 -1.27 -2.52 -7.21
C PHE A 31 -0.33 -3.66 -7.64
N GLU A 32 -0.82 -4.62 -8.42
CA GLU A 32 -0.01 -5.74 -8.88
C GLU A 32 1.26 -5.27 -9.62
N GLY A 33 2.41 -5.78 -9.21
CA GLY A 33 3.72 -5.44 -9.78
C GLY A 33 4.28 -4.08 -9.38
N MET A 34 3.52 -3.24 -8.68
CA MET A 34 3.98 -1.93 -8.22
C MET A 34 4.83 -2.03 -6.94
N SER A 35 5.86 -1.20 -6.86
CA SER A 35 6.77 -1.11 -5.72
C SER A 35 6.49 0.11 -4.85
N PHE A 36 6.19 -0.12 -3.58
CA PHE A 36 5.85 0.89 -2.59
C PHE A 36 6.95 1.06 -1.55
N CYS A 37 7.32 2.29 -1.24
CA CYS A 37 8.20 2.60 -0.13
C CYS A 37 7.40 3.39 0.91
N ILE A 38 7.65 3.10 2.19
CA ILE A 38 6.93 3.74 3.29
C ILE A 38 7.93 4.58 4.07
N THR A 39 7.64 5.86 4.27
CA THR A 39 8.50 6.79 5.00
C THR A 39 7.70 7.71 5.94
N GLY A 40 8.35 8.17 7.00
CA GLY A 40 7.76 9.05 8.02
C GLY A 40 7.10 8.30 9.17
N THR A 41 6.48 9.08 10.05
CA THR A 41 5.59 8.63 11.12
C THR A 41 4.19 8.60 10.56
N LEU A 42 3.63 7.40 10.47
CA LEU A 42 2.29 7.18 9.95
C LEU A 42 1.31 7.22 11.12
N SER A 43 0.08 7.67 10.85
CA SER A 43 -1.00 7.61 11.83
C SER A 43 -1.38 6.15 12.11
N GLN A 44 -1.33 5.31 11.07
CA GLN A 44 -1.52 3.86 11.19
C GLN A 44 -0.22 3.08 11.42
N PRO A 45 -0.31 1.89 12.06
CA PRO A 45 0.84 1.02 12.21
C PRO A 45 1.37 0.60 10.83
N ARG A 46 2.67 0.81 10.60
CA ARG A 46 3.36 0.44 9.35
C ARG A 46 3.02 -0.98 8.87
N LYS A 47 2.84 -1.91 9.82
CA LYS A 47 2.50 -3.30 9.55
C LYS A 47 1.12 -3.46 8.90
N ALA A 48 0.13 -2.66 9.29
CA ALA A 48 -1.20 -2.69 8.67
C ALA A 48 -1.13 -2.20 7.21
N ILE A 49 -0.47 -1.06 6.97
CA ILE A 49 -0.27 -0.54 5.61
C ILE A 49 0.47 -1.54 4.73
N GLN A 50 1.52 -2.17 5.25
CA GLN A 50 2.23 -3.24 4.54
C GLN A 50 1.31 -4.41 4.16
N LEU A 51 0.39 -4.77 5.04
CA LEU A 51 -0.55 -5.87 4.83
C LEU A 51 -1.60 -5.48 3.79
N MET A 52 -2.08 -4.24 3.79
CA MET A 52 -3.01 -3.71 2.79
C MET A 52 -2.37 -3.66 1.41
N VAL A 53 -1.14 -3.13 1.31
CA VAL A 53 -0.40 -3.08 0.04
C VAL A 53 -0.14 -4.49 -0.49
N LYS A 54 0.32 -5.42 0.37
CA LYS A 54 0.55 -6.81 -0.02
C LYS A 54 -0.75 -7.54 -0.39
N GLY A 55 -1.85 -7.26 0.32
CA GLY A 55 -3.16 -7.84 0.04
C GLY A 55 -3.81 -7.32 -1.24
N ALA A 56 -3.26 -6.24 -1.82
CA ALA A 56 -3.64 -5.70 -3.12
C ALA A 56 -2.59 -5.97 -4.20
N GLY A 57 -1.71 -6.98 -4.01
CA GLY A 57 -0.71 -7.40 -5.00
C GLY A 57 0.57 -6.55 -5.06
N GLY A 58 0.70 -5.52 -4.21
CA GLY A 58 1.82 -4.60 -4.21
C GLY A 58 3.04 -5.09 -3.41
N LYS A 59 4.24 -4.71 -3.85
CA LYS A 59 5.50 -5.04 -3.19
C LYS A 59 6.01 -3.90 -2.32
N VAL A 60 6.32 -4.16 -1.06
CA VAL A 60 6.91 -3.14 -0.16
C VAL A 60 8.43 -3.22 -0.13
N VAL A 61 9.10 -2.10 -0.39
CA VAL A 61 10.56 -1.91 -0.39
C VAL A 61 11.00 -0.83 0.60
N GLY A 62 12.07 -1.09 1.34
CA GLY A 62 12.60 -0.19 2.37
C GLY A 62 13.49 0.95 1.87
N SER A 63 13.81 0.96 0.57
CA SER A 63 14.74 1.93 -0.05
C SER A 63 14.10 2.60 -1.25
N ILE A 64 14.38 3.90 -1.40
CA ILE A 64 13.96 4.69 -2.55
C ILE A 64 14.97 4.43 -3.66
N SER A 65 14.51 3.70 -4.68
CA SER A 65 15.25 3.34 -5.88
C SER A 65 14.58 3.98 -7.09
N GLY A 66 15.30 4.13 -8.21
CA GLY A 66 14.72 4.63 -9.46
C GLY A 66 13.64 3.72 -10.07
N LYS A 67 13.48 2.50 -9.54
CA LYS A 67 12.41 1.55 -9.91
C LYS A 67 11.19 1.61 -8.98
N LEU A 68 11.14 2.60 -8.10
CA LEU A 68 10.04 2.77 -7.15
C LEU A 68 8.89 3.51 -7.83
N ASP A 69 7.68 2.95 -7.80
CA ASP A 69 6.50 3.57 -8.42
C ASP A 69 5.86 4.59 -7.49
N VAL A 70 5.72 4.23 -6.20
CA VAL A 70 4.99 5.03 -5.21
C VAL A 70 5.74 5.10 -3.88
N LEU A 71 5.84 6.31 -3.33
CA LEU A 71 6.28 6.58 -1.97
C LEU A 71 5.08 6.97 -1.11
N ILE A 72 4.76 6.18 -0.09
CA ILE A 72 3.79 6.54 0.95
C ILE A 72 4.51 7.41 1.99
N ALA A 73 4.15 8.69 2.05
CA ALA A 73 4.75 9.66 2.97
C ALA A 73 3.80 9.98 4.12
N GLY A 74 4.24 9.66 5.34
CA GLY A 74 3.63 10.12 6.59
C GLY A 74 4.23 11.42 7.10
N GLU A 75 3.83 11.78 8.32
CA GLU A 75 4.28 12.98 9.02
C GLU A 75 5.79 12.89 9.28
N ASN A 76 6.55 13.97 9.03
CA ASN A 76 8.01 14.03 9.13
C ASN A 76 8.81 13.05 8.23
N ALA A 77 8.42 12.88 6.96
CA ALA A 77 9.19 12.09 5.98
C ALA A 77 10.56 12.69 5.56
N GLY A 78 10.82 13.97 5.89
CA GLY A 78 12.12 14.66 5.85
C GLY A 78 13.03 14.26 4.69
N SER A 79 14.13 13.58 5.00
CA SER A 79 15.23 13.28 4.06
C SER A 79 14.88 12.29 2.94
N LYS A 80 13.82 11.49 3.10
CA LYS A 80 13.37 10.51 2.10
C LYS A 80 12.41 11.14 1.10
N LEU A 81 11.61 12.10 1.53
CA LEU A 81 10.70 12.85 0.67
C LEU A 81 11.48 13.64 -0.38
N THR A 82 12.52 14.36 0.04
CA THR A 82 13.38 15.13 -0.89
C THR A 82 14.05 14.23 -1.94
N LYS A 83 14.50 13.03 -1.54
CA LYS A 83 15.09 12.06 -2.47
C LYS A 83 14.07 11.51 -3.47
N ALA A 84 12.84 11.25 -3.04
CA ALA A 84 11.78 10.81 -3.94
C ALA A 84 11.37 11.92 -4.92
N GLN A 85 11.26 13.17 -4.46
CA GLN A 85 11.04 14.33 -5.33
C GLN A 85 12.16 14.51 -6.36
N SER A 86 13.42 14.33 -5.97
CA SER A 86 14.55 14.44 -6.91
C SER A 86 14.57 13.37 -8.00
N ILE A 87 14.01 12.18 -7.71
CA ILE A 87 13.95 11.06 -8.65
C ILE A 87 12.65 11.11 -9.47
N GLY A 88 11.67 11.94 -9.06
CA GLY A 88 10.36 12.06 -9.72
C GLY A 88 9.39 10.93 -9.36
N VAL A 89 9.53 10.33 -8.18
CA VAL A 89 8.62 9.26 -7.73
C VAL A 89 7.31 9.85 -7.21
N THR A 90 6.19 9.20 -7.54
CA THR A 90 4.85 9.59 -7.07
C THR A 90 4.76 9.47 -5.55
N VAL A 91 4.30 10.53 -4.88
CA VAL A 91 4.15 10.53 -3.42
C VAL A 91 2.66 10.45 -3.06
N TRP A 92 2.29 9.44 -2.27
CA TRP A 92 0.93 9.25 -1.76
C TRP A 92 0.84 9.42 -0.25
N THR A 93 -0.33 9.83 0.22
CA THR A 93 -0.69 9.83 1.65
C THR A 93 -1.44 8.56 2.03
N GLU A 94 -1.57 8.27 3.33
CA GLU A 94 -2.37 7.13 3.83
C GLU A 94 -3.81 7.18 3.32
N ALA A 95 -4.41 8.37 3.27
CA ALA A 95 -5.77 8.56 2.77
C ALA A 95 -5.89 8.21 1.27
N GLN A 96 -4.86 8.52 0.47
CA GLN A 96 -4.83 8.17 -0.95
C GLN A 96 -4.68 6.65 -1.16
N LEU A 97 -3.87 5.98 -0.33
CA LEU A 97 -3.78 4.51 -0.35
C LEU A 97 -5.14 3.88 -0.07
N LEU A 98 -5.83 4.34 0.98
CA LEU A 98 -7.17 3.86 1.34
C LEU A 98 -8.19 4.10 0.22
N SER A 99 -8.16 5.30 -0.38
CA SER A 99 -9.06 5.65 -1.48
C SER A 99 -8.83 4.77 -2.71
N ALA A 100 -7.56 4.46 -3.02
CA ALA A 100 -7.20 3.62 -4.15
C ALA A 100 -7.52 2.12 -3.93
N LEU A 101 -7.64 1.69 -2.67
CA LEU A 101 -8.14 0.36 -2.31
C LEU A 101 -9.66 0.25 -2.39
N ASP A 102 -10.38 1.34 -2.09
CA ASP A 102 -11.85 1.39 -2.08
C ASP A 102 -12.44 1.62 -3.49
N ASN A 103 -11.69 2.28 -4.38
CA ASN A 103 -12.15 2.54 -5.75
C ASN A 103 -11.00 2.41 -6.78
N PRO A 104 -10.93 1.32 -7.56
CA PRO A 104 -9.87 1.10 -8.55
C PRO A 104 -9.95 2.03 -9.79
N ALA A 105 -11.00 2.86 -9.93
CA ALA A 105 -11.32 3.55 -11.18
C ALA A 105 -10.80 4.99 -11.33
N GLN A 106 -10.15 5.61 -10.33
CA GLN A 106 -9.74 7.01 -10.41
C GLN A 106 -8.31 7.30 -9.96
N SER A 107 -7.34 7.11 -10.86
CA SER A 107 -6.00 7.70 -10.71
C SER A 107 -5.73 8.72 -11.82
N LYS A 108 -6.36 9.88 -11.73
CA LYS A 108 -5.83 11.12 -12.31
C LYS A 108 -5.73 12.13 -11.17
N PRO A 109 -4.56 12.77 -10.95
CA PRO A 109 -4.31 13.52 -9.73
C PRO A 109 -5.21 14.74 -9.67
N LEU A 110 -6.02 14.83 -8.62
CA LEU A 110 -6.74 16.04 -8.28
C LEU A 110 -5.72 17.01 -7.68
N GLY A 111 -5.18 17.85 -8.57
CA GLY A 111 -4.51 19.08 -8.19
C GLY A 111 -5.54 20.08 -7.65
N ASP A 112 -5.04 20.89 -6.73
CA ASP A 112 -5.56 22.18 -6.27
C ASP A 112 -6.80 22.16 -5.37
N THR A 113 -6.57 22.38 -4.07
CA THR A 113 -7.16 23.54 -3.38
C THR A 113 -6.27 23.94 -2.21
N ASN A 114 -5.34 24.87 -2.47
CA ASN A 114 -4.94 25.83 -1.45
C ASN A 114 -5.55 27.17 -1.84
N SER A 115 -6.57 27.61 -1.10
CA SER A 115 -6.87 29.02 -0.98
C SER A 115 -7.48 29.31 0.38
N SER A 116 -6.60 29.78 1.26
CA SER A 116 -6.81 30.95 2.13
C SER A 116 -8.02 30.97 3.07
N ASN A 117 -7.71 30.84 4.36
CA ASN A 117 -8.25 31.67 5.44
C ASN A 117 -8.79 33.04 4.94
N VAL A 118 -10.06 33.32 5.22
CA VAL A 118 -10.49 34.67 5.57
C VAL A 118 -11.22 34.60 6.90
N ALA A 119 -10.68 35.39 7.80
CA ALA A 119 -11.02 35.57 9.19
C ALA A 119 -12.35 36.33 9.37
N ILE A 120 -13.02 36.03 10.49
CA ILE A 120 -13.60 36.98 11.46
C ILE A 120 -14.84 37.80 11.03
N ASP A 121 -15.92 37.55 11.77
CA ASP A 121 -16.86 38.50 12.39
C ASP A 121 -17.39 39.67 11.56
N SER A 122 -18.72 39.73 11.38
CA SER A 122 -19.50 40.95 11.57
C SER A 122 -21.00 40.71 11.54
N GLN A 123 -21.63 41.33 12.51
CA GLN A 123 -23.04 41.36 12.86
C GLN A 123 -23.97 41.91 11.76
N LYS A 124 -25.24 41.49 11.85
CA LYS A 124 -26.53 42.20 11.60
C LYS A 124 -27.46 41.35 10.74
N SER A 125 -28.51 40.76 11.30
CA SER A 125 -29.79 41.45 11.58
C SER A 125 -30.31 42.23 10.38
N LEU A 126 -31.19 41.62 9.58
CA LEU A 126 -32.46 42.24 9.18
C LEU A 126 -33.31 41.27 8.34
N LEU A 127 -34.48 40.94 8.90
CA LEU A 127 -35.68 40.72 8.10
C LEU A 127 -35.94 41.99 7.28
N ASP A 128 -35.90 41.94 5.94
CA ASP A 128 -36.80 42.74 5.10
C ASP A 128 -36.75 42.26 3.65
N PHE A 129 -37.90 42.38 2.97
CA PHE A 129 -38.32 41.92 1.63
C PHE A 129 -39.04 40.57 1.53
#